data_AF-A0A661HUZ0-F1
#
_entry.id   AF-A0A661HUZ0-F1
#
_cell.length_a   1.000
_cell.length_b   1.000
_cell.length_c   1.000
_cell.angle_alpha   90.00
_cell.angle_beta   90.00
_cell.angle_gamma   90.00
#
_symmetry.space_group_name_H-M   'P 1'
#
loop_
_entity.id
_entity.type
_entity.pdbx_description
1 polymer ?
#
loop_
_entity_poly.entity_id
_entity_poly.type
_entity_poly.pdbx_seq_one_letter_code
_entity_poly.pdbx_strand_id
1 'polypeptide(L)'
;ICNENGSEKAKKEIIRLDFKKEYVLYSKLSRNVPPIEIPYTFDQDCLILPMSGIDFKYQIHAQEDDFLSAKSFINDKEGKHFRYYFDEDLAFNFTKRQ
;
A
#
# COMPACT_ATOMS: atom_id res chain seq x y z
N ILE A 1 -24.78 -26.82 1.74
CA ILE A 1 -23.53 -26.61 0.98
C ILE A 1 -23.70 -25.28 0.25
N CYS A 2 -23.29 -24.19 0.89
CA CYS A 2 -23.30 -22.85 0.29
C CYS A 2 -21.90 -22.58 -0.26
N ASN A 3 -21.87 -22.26 -1.55
CA ASN A 3 -20.70 -22.34 -2.42
C ASN A 3 -19.55 -21.40 -2.06
N GLU A 4 -18.34 -21.94 -2.23
CA GLU A 4 -16.97 -21.43 -2.05
C GLU A 4 -16.58 -20.14 -2.81
N ASN A 5 -17.45 -19.14 -2.98
CA ASN A 5 -17.13 -17.97 -3.83
C ASN A 5 -16.80 -16.66 -3.08
N GLY A 6 -16.50 -16.73 -1.78
CA GLY A 6 -16.21 -15.55 -0.95
C GLY A 6 -14.72 -15.18 -0.80
N SER A 7 -13.80 -16.11 -1.05
CA SER A 7 -12.50 -16.08 -0.35
C SER A 7 -11.25 -15.97 -1.24
N GLU A 8 -11.39 -15.58 -2.51
CA GLU A 8 -10.24 -15.24 -3.37
C GLU A 8 -10.20 -13.78 -3.83
N LYS A 9 -11.33 -13.07 -3.80
CA LYS A 9 -11.46 -11.70 -4.34
C LYS A 9 -10.88 -10.59 -3.46
N ALA A 10 -10.55 -10.90 -2.21
CA ALA A 10 -9.97 -9.95 -1.26
C ALA A 10 -8.58 -10.39 -0.78
N LYS A 11 -7.77 -11.03 -1.65
CA LYS A 11 -6.31 -11.03 -1.46
C LYS A 11 -5.87 -9.57 -1.42
N LYS A 12 -5.87 -8.99 -0.22
CA LYS A 12 -5.40 -7.64 0.06
C LYS A 12 -4.04 -7.51 -0.62
N GLU A 13 -3.96 -6.69 -1.67
CA GLU A 13 -2.67 -6.32 -2.26
C GLU A 13 -1.92 -5.56 -1.16
N ILE A 14 -1.07 -6.28 -0.43
CA ILE A 14 -0.20 -5.64 0.55
C ILE A 14 0.87 -4.91 -0.23
N ILE A 15 0.94 -3.61 0.04
CA ILE A 15 1.94 -2.73 -0.53
C ILE A 15 2.93 -2.44 0.58
N ARG A 16 4.19 -2.75 0.31
CA ARG A 16 5.33 -2.29 1.10
C ARG A 16 5.91 -1.06 0.42
N LEU A 17 6.16 -0.02 1.21
CA LEU A 17 6.80 1.21 0.78
C LEU A 17 8.10 1.37 1.55
N ASP A 18 9.24 1.19 0.90
CA ASP A 18 10.53 1.47 1.52
C ASP A 18 11.02 2.84 1.07
N PHE A 19 10.90 3.82 1.95
CA PHE A 19 11.35 5.19 1.68
C PHE A 19 12.89 5.25 1.65
N LYS A 20 13.44 5.67 0.52
CA LYS A 20 14.83 6.06 0.35
C LYS A 20 14.90 7.58 0.23
N LYS A 21 16.10 8.15 0.30
CA LYS A 21 16.28 9.61 0.29
C LYS A 21 15.73 10.29 -0.96
N GLU A 22 15.74 9.61 -2.11
CA GLU A 22 15.39 10.19 -3.42
C GLU A 22 14.13 9.57 -4.04
N TYR A 23 13.69 8.41 -3.56
CA TYR A 23 12.57 7.65 -4.11
C TYR A 23 11.99 6.67 -3.07
N VAL A 24 10.81 6.12 -3.35
CA VAL A 24 10.22 5.03 -2.58
C VAL A 24 10.26 3.75 -3.42
N LEU A 25 10.62 2.63 -2.82
CA LEU A 25 10.44 1.32 -3.43
C LEU A 25 9.01 0.87 -3.16
N TYR A 26 8.22 0.79 -4.22
CA TYR A 26 6.86 0.29 -4.18
C TYR A 26 6.86 -1.21 -4.50
N SER A 27 6.53 -2.03 -3.51
CA SER A 27 6.51 -3.50 -3.63
C SER A 27 5.11 -4.04 -3.38
N LYS A 28 4.59 -4.87 -4.30
CA LYS A 28 3.35 -5.62 -4.06
C LYS A 28 3.70 -7.02 -3.57
N LEU A 29 3.54 -7.30 -2.28
CA LEU A 29 3.91 -8.59 -1.69
C LEU A 29 3.08 -9.77 -2.24
N SER A 30 1.90 -9.50 -2.81
CA SER A 30 1.03 -10.53 -3.40
C SER A 30 1.52 -11.02 -4.77
N ARG A 31 2.57 -10.41 -5.35
CA ARG A 31 3.12 -10.80 -6.65
C ARG A 31 4.64 -10.84 -6.56
N ASN A 32 5.28 -11.86 -7.14
CA ASN A 32 6.74 -11.88 -7.38
C ASN A 32 7.13 -10.89 -8.49
N VAL A 33 6.78 -9.63 -8.32
CA VAL A 33 7.14 -8.53 -9.21
C VAL A 33 8.22 -7.73 -8.48
N PRO A 34 9.33 -7.40 -9.15
CA PRO A 34 10.36 -6.58 -8.54
C PRO A 34 9.77 -5.23 -8.08
N PRO A 35 10.31 -4.64 -7.00
CA PRO A 35 9.90 -3.33 -6.56
C PRO A 35 10.08 -2.30 -7.68
N ILE A 36 9.18 -1.33 -7.71
CA ILE A 36 9.26 -0.20 -8.65
C ILE A 36 9.80 0.99 -7.88
N GLU A 37 10.82 1.66 -8.43
CA GLU A 37 11.33 2.91 -7.90
C GLU A 37 10.45 4.07 -8.37
N ILE A 38 9.88 4.80 -7.41
CA ILE A 38 8.93 5.87 -7.70
C ILE A 38 9.37 7.11 -6.93
N PRO A 39 9.56 8.26 -7.59
CA PRO A 39 9.77 9.51 -6.86
C PRO A 39 8.57 9.75 -5.94
N TYR A 40 8.78 10.39 -4.80
CA TYR A 40 7.68 10.69 -3.89
C TYR A 40 7.79 12.10 -3.35
N THR A 41 6.65 12.63 -2.93
CA THR A 41 6.59 13.90 -2.20
C THR A 41 5.64 13.74 -1.04
N PHE A 42 6.02 14.27 0.12
CA PHE A 42 5.12 14.42 1.25
C PHE A 42 4.51 15.82 1.21
N ASP A 43 3.19 15.89 1.19
CA ASP A 43 2.39 17.10 1.33
C ASP A 43 1.50 16.93 2.57
N GLN A 44 1.91 17.54 3.69
CA GLN A 44 1.28 17.32 5.01
C GLN A 44 1.18 15.82 5.34
N ASP A 45 -0.03 15.32 5.61
CA ASP A 45 -0.31 13.91 5.92
C ASP A 45 -0.49 13.05 4.66
N CYS A 46 -0.14 13.57 3.48
CA CYS A 46 -0.32 12.90 2.21
C CYS A 46 1.01 12.52 1.57
N LEU A 47 1.13 11.25 1.20
CA LEU A 47 2.17 10.76 0.30
C LEU A 47 1.68 10.84 -1.14
N ILE A 48 2.41 11.53 -2.01
CA ILE A 48 2.11 11.65 -3.43
C ILE A 48 3.13 10.83 -4.22
N LEU A 49 2.64 9.86 -4.99
CA LEU A 49 3.42 9.01 -5.90
C LEU A 49 2.98 9.28 -7.34
N PRO A 50 3.73 10.08 -8.12
CA PRO A 50 3.44 10.29 -9.54
C PRO A 50 3.85 9.04 -10.32
N MET A 51 2.88 8.33 -10.89
CA MET A 51 3.10 7.15 -11.73
C MET A 51 2.50 7.39 -13.10
N SER A 52 3.33 7.47 -14.15
CA SER A 52 2.89 7.54 -15.55
C SER A 52 1.85 8.64 -15.84
N GLY A 53 2.03 9.84 -15.26
CA GLY A 53 1.12 10.97 -15.44
C GLY A 53 -0.16 10.91 -14.60
N ILE A 54 -0.24 9.99 -13.65
CA ILE A 54 -1.31 9.88 -12.66
C ILE A 54 -0.70 10.07 -11.27
N ASP A 55 -1.25 11.01 -10.51
CA ASP A 55 -0.84 11.23 -9.13
C ASP A 55 -1.64 10.32 -8.20
N PHE A 56 -0.95 9.35 -7.62
CA PHE A 56 -1.48 8.52 -6.55
C PHE A 56 -1.23 9.21 -5.23
N LYS A 57 -2.27 9.77 -4.64
CA LYS A 57 -2.21 10.41 -3.33
C LYS A 57 -2.65 9.43 -2.27
N TYR A 58 -1.89 9.31 -1.19
CA TYR A 58 -2.20 8.44 -0.07
C TYR A 58 -2.24 9.27 1.21
N GLN A 59 -3.44 9.52 1.72
CA GLN A 59 -3.64 10.26 2.95
C GLN A 59 -3.53 9.32 4.14
N ILE A 60 -2.46 9.49 4.92
CA ILE A 60 -2.22 8.75 6.15
C ILE A 60 -3.19 9.28 7.21
N HIS A 61 -3.98 8.41 7.82
CA HIS A 61 -4.98 8.80 8.83
C HIS A 61 -4.85 8.06 10.15
N ALA A 62 -4.03 7.00 10.19
CA ALA A 62 -3.64 6.35 11.43
C ALA A 62 -2.23 5.76 11.29
N GLN A 63 -1.46 5.87 12.37
CA GLN A 63 -0.18 5.21 12.56
C GLN A 63 -0.30 4.26 13.74
N GLU A 64 0.03 3.00 13.52
CA GLU A 64 0.21 1.98 14.56
C GLU A 64 1.69 1.60 14.63
N ASP A 65 2.08 0.84 15.66
CA ASP A 65 3.50 0.51 15.94
C ASP A 65 4.22 -0.09 14.72
N ASP A 66 3.51 -0.88 13.92
CA ASP A 66 4.09 -1.67 12.83
C ASP A 66 3.59 -1.29 11.42
N PHE A 67 2.61 -0.38 11.30
CA PHE A 67 2.05 0.02 10.00
C PHE A 67 1.35 1.38 9.98
N LEU A 68 1.23 1.94 8.78
CA LEU A 68 0.40 3.13 8.49
C LEU A 68 -0.87 2.72 7.77
N SER A 69 -2.00 3.25 8.19
CA SER A 69 -3.25 3.18 7.44
C SER A 69 -3.44 4.44 6.61
N ALA A 70 -3.65 4.25 5.32
CA ALA A 70 -3.86 5.34 4.38
C ALA A 70 -5.08 5.12 3.50
N LYS A 71 -5.70 6.22 3.09
CA LYS A 71 -6.70 6.25 2.03
C LYS A 71 -6.01 6.67 0.73
N SER A 72 -6.17 5.89 -0.34
CA SER A 72 -5.69 6.33 -1.65
C SER A 72 -6.70 7.25 -2.33
N PHE A 73 -6.19 8.15 -3.14
CA PHE A 73 -6.93 8.98 -4.08
C PHE A 73 -6.22 8.93 -5.43
N ILE A 74 -6.99 8.81 -6.50
CA ILE A 74 -6.49 8.86 -7.88
C ILE A 74 -7.25 9.98 -8.56
N ASN A 75 -6.56 11.05 -8.99
CA ASN A 75 -7.20 12.25 -9.54
C ASN A 75 -8.36 12.75 -8.66
N ASP A 76 -8.10 12.90 -7.35
CA ASP A 76 -9.04 13.33 -6.31
C ASP A 76 -10.26 12.43 -6.06
N LYS A 77 -10.34 11.26 -6.71
CA LYS A 77 -11.36 10.25 -6.42
C LYS A 77 -10.85 9.29 -5.35
N GLU A 78 -11.60 9.17 -4.25
CA GLU A 78 -11.29 8.21 -3.18
C GLU A 78 -11.27 6.78 -3.74
N GLY A 79 -10.17 6.10 -3.49
CA GLY A 79 -9.91 4.73 -3.90
C GLY A 79 -10.00 3.77 -2.73
N LYS A 80 -9.03 2.85 -2.63
CA LYS A 80 -9.00 1.81 -1.61
C LYS A 80 -8.29 2.30 -0.35
N HIS A 81 -8.60 1.66 0.77
CA HIS A 81 -7.78 1.76 1.98
C HIS A 81 -6.57 0.84 1.82
N PHE A 82 -5.39 1.41 2.05
CA PHE A 82 -4.12 0.69 2.02
C PHE A 82 -3.49 0.68 3.41
N ARG A 83 -2.73 -0.37 3.68
CA ARG A 83 -1.89 -0.50 4.87
C ARG A 83 -0.45 -0.67 4.42
N TYR A 84 0.42 0.20 4.90
CA TYR A 84 1.85 0.18 4.63
C TYR A 84 2.58 -0.36 5.83
N TYR A 85 3.33 -1.43 5.64
CA TYR A 85 4.10 -2.05 6.71
C TYR A 85 5.55 -1.59 6.63
N PHE A 86 6.16 -1.38 7.79
CA PHE A 86 7.57 -1.01 7.90
C PHE A 86 8.50 -2.24 7.82
N ASP A 87 7.99 -3.41 8.20
CA ASP A 87 8.70 -4.68 8.22
C ASP A 87 7.95 -5.77 7.42
N GLU A 88 8.71 -6.57 6.66
CA GLU A 88 8.16 -7.60 5.78
C GLU A 88 7.69 -8.85 6.53
N ASP A 89 8.42 -9.28 7.56
CA ASP A 89 8.02 -10.42 8.39
C ASP A 89 6.72 -10.12 9.12
N LEU A 90 6.55 -8.88 9.60
CA LEU A 90 5.28 -8.41 10.18
C LEU A 90 4.15 -8.36 9.14
N ALA A 91 4.42 -7.88 7.93
CA ALA A 91 3.45 -7.85 6.83
C ALA A 91 2.95 -9.27 6.48
N PHE A 92 3.86 -10.24 6.37
CA PHE A 92 3.51 -11.63 6.09
C PHE A 92 2.78 -12.29 7.26
N ASN A 93 3.24 -12.11 8.50
CA ASN A 93 2.56 -12.67 9.67
C ASN A 93 1.12 -12.18 9.79
N PHE A 94 0.85 -10.92 9.43
CA PHE A 94 -0.51 -10.40 9.37
C PHE A 94 -1.38 -11.08 8.31
N THR A 95 -0.86 -11.37 7.10
CA THR A 95 -1.63 -12.13 6.08
C THR A 95 -2.05 -13.51 6.55
N LYS A 96 -1.23 -14.17 7.36
CA LYS A 96 -1.48 -15.53 7.85
C LYS A 96 -2.52 -15.59 8.95
N ARG A 97 -2.86 -14.45 9.58
CA ARG A 97 -3.82 -14.32 10.69
C ARG A 97 -5.26 -14.02 10.24
N GLN A 98 -5.51 -13.88 8.93
CA GLN A 98 -6.86 -13.73 8.34
C GLN A 98 -7.29 -15.01 7.66
#